data_AF-A0A1B1BD62-F1
#
_entry.id   AF-A0A1B1BD62-F1
#
_cell.length_a   1.000
_cell.length_b   1.000
_cell.length_c   1.000
_cell.angle_alpha   90.00
_cell.angle_beta   90.00
_cell.angle_gamma   90.00
#
_symmetry.space_group_name_H-M   'P 1'
#
loop_
_entity.id
_entity.type
_entity.pdbx_description
1 polymer ?
#
loop_
_entity_poly.entity_id
_entity_poly.type
_entity_poly.pdbx_seq_one_letter_code
_entity_poly.pdbx_strand_id
1 'polypeptide(L)'
;MRGPQVWLDAIRLVGQEPSKLTERVWDYVTERGMPCMLSVEGEVSSEELGLMVRAQWAGDARLSRPIFVKCDGWACMVHDCVPTTEWNVR
;
A
#
# COMPACT_ATOMS: atom_id res chain seq x y z
N MET A 1 -1.57 8.68 -17.03
CA MET A 1 -0.38 8.31 -16.22
C MET A 1 0.70 7.76 -17.12
N ARG A 2 1.96 8.20 -16.98
CA ARG A 2 3.11 7.69 -17.76
C ARG A 2 4.21 7.06 -16.88
N GLY A 3 3.94 6.85 -15.58
CA GLY A 3 4.87 6.23 -14.65
C GLY A 3 4.73 4.70 -14.59
N PRO A 4 5.58 4.03 -13.80
CA PRO A 4 5.53 2.58 -13.59
C PRO A 4 4.12 2.11 -13.23
N GLN A 5 3.68 1.02 -13.84
CA GLN A 5 2.41 0.38 -13.54
C GLN A 5 2.68 -0.95 -12.87
N VAL A 6 2.09 -1.15 -11.70
CA VAL A 6 2.26 -2.36 -10.90
C VAL A 6 0.91 -3.03 -10.73
N TRP A 7 0.93 -4.35 -10.86
CA TRP A 7 -0.23 -5.23 -10.74
C TRP A 7 0.06 -6.28 -9.66
N LEU A 8 -0.96 -6.55 -8.85
CA LEU A 8 -1.05 -7.70 -7.96
C LEU A 8 -2.13 -8.62 -8.55
N ASP A 9 -1.70 -9.61 -9.32
CA ASP A 9 -2.57 -10.39 -10.21
C ASP A 9 -3.47 -9.47 -11.06
N ALA A 10 -4.80 -9.51 -10.88
CA ALA A 10 -5.78 -8.70 -11.59
C ALA A 10 -6.02 -7.31 -10.95
N ILE A 11 -5.31 -6.95 -9.89
CA ILE A 11 -5.48 -5.70 -9.16
C ILE A 11 -4.38 -4.72 -9.57
N ARG A 12 -4.75 -3.65 -10.27
CA ARG A 12 -3.84 -2.53 -10.56
C ARG A 12 -3.63 -1.71 -9.29
N LEU A 13 -2.38 -1.47 -8.90
CA LEU A 13 -2.06 -0.81 -7.63
C LEU A 13 -1.80 0.70 -7.75
N VAL A 14 -1.39 1.17 -8.93
CA VAL A 14 -0.99 2.57 -9.15
C VAL A 14 -2.17 3.38 -9.67
N GLY A 15 -2.38 4.56 -9.10
CA GLY A 15 -3.31 5.55 -9.64
C GLY A 15 -4.78 5.21 -9.47
N GLN A 16 -5.13 4.36 -8.50
CA GLN A 16 -6.50 4.00 -8.19
C GLN A 16 -7.06 4.91 -7.09
N GLU A 17 -8.38 4.87 -6.89
CA GLU A 17 -9.02 5.46 -5.72
C GLU A 17 -8.54 4.72 -4.45
N PRO A 18 -7.93 5.41 -3.45
CA PRO A 18 -7.31 4.75 -2.31
C PRO A 18 -8.26 3.84 -1.52
N SER A 19 -9.46 4.31 -1.18
CA SER A 19 -10.48 3.55 -0.43
C SER A 19 -10.84 2.23 -1.12
N LYS A 20 -11.20 2.29 -2.40
CA LYS A 20 -11.55 1.10 -3.19
C LYS A 20 -10.37 0.15 -3.36
N LEU A 21 -9.15 0.68 -3.48
CA LEU A 21 -7.98 -0.19 -3.60
C LEU A 21 -7.65 -0.85 -2.26
N THR A 22 -7.79 -0.15 -1.14
CA THR A 22 -7.65 -0.71 0.22
C THR A 22 -8.58 -1.91 0.39
N GLU A 23 -9.86 -1.76 0.09
CA GLU A 23 -10.84 -2.86 0.16
C GLU A 23 -10.43 -4.06 -0.72
N ARG A 24 -10.10 -3.80 -1.99
CA ARG A 24 -9.72 -4.87 -2.93
C ARG A 24 -8.46 -5.63 -2.51
N VAL A 25 -7.46 -4.93 -1.97
CA VAL A 25 -6.23 -5.55 -1.49
C VAL A 25 -6.49 -6.30 -0.19
N TRP A 26 -7.32 -5.75 0.71
CA TRP A 26 -7.75 -6.42 1.93
C TRP A 26 -8.44 -7.75 1.62
N ASP A 27 -9.41 -7.75 0.70
CA ASP A 27 -10.10 -8.96 0.25
C ASP A 27 -9.11 -9.96 -0.36
N TYR A 28 -8.22 -9.48 -1.25
CA TYR A 28 -7.21 -10.31 -1.91
C TYR A 28 -6.34 -11.09 -0.91
N VAL A 29 -5.82 -10.43 0.12
CA VAL A 29 -4.92 -11.06 1.10
C VAL A 29 -5.69 -11.93 2.08
N THR A 30 -6.88 -11.50 2.52
CA THR A 30 -7.69 -12.28 3.48
C THR A 30 -8.25 -13.56 2.85
N GLU A 31 -8.68 -13.53 1.58
CA GLU A 31 -9.07 -14.73 0.82
C GLU A 31 -7.94 -15.75 0.69
N ARG A 32 -6.67 -15.30 0.76
CA ARG A 32 -5.47 -16.15 0.69
C ARG A 32 -4.95 -16.56 2.06
N GLY A 33 -5.64 -16.18 3.14
CA GLY A 33 -5.22 -16.47 4.52
C GLY A 33 -3.98 -15.69 4.97
N MET A 34 -3.61 -14.64 4.25
CA MET A 34 -2.45 -13.81 4.57
C MET A 34 -2.84 -12.75 5.61
N PRO A 35 -1.98 -12.49 6.62
CA PRO A 35 -2.20 -11.39 7.56
C PRO A 35 -2.24 -10.03 6.85
N CYS A 36 -3.15 -9.17 7.33
CA CYS A 36 -3.38 -7.83 6.78
C CYS A 36 -3.60 -6.83 7.92
N MET A 37 -3.11 -5.61 7.74
CA MET A 37 -3.29 -4.53 8.70
C MET A 37 -3.76 -3.26 8.01
N LEU A 38 -4.40 -2.39 8.79
CA LEU A 38 -4.68 -1.01 8.41
C LEU A 38 -3.78 -0.09 9.23
N SER A 39 -3.14 0.86 8.57
CA SER A 39 -2.45 1.96 9.24
C SER A 39 -3.45 2.85 9.98
N VAL A 40 -2.93 3.70 10.87
CA VAL A 40 -3.74 4.74 11.53
C VAL A 40 -4.35 5.75 10.54
N GLU A 41 -3.79 5.88 9.33
CA GLU A 41 -4.31 6.73 8.26
C GLU A 41 -5.23 5.97 7.29
N GLY A 42 -5.54 4.70 7.57
CA GLY A 42 -6.51 3.88 6.84
C GLY A 42 -5.95 3.17 5.60
N GLU A 43 -4.63 3.01 5.52
CA GLU A 43 -3.97 2.35 4.39
C GLU A 43 -3.72 0.88 4.69
N VAL A 44 -3.96 0.04 3.69
CA VAL A 44 -3.73 -1.39 3.82
C VAL A 44 -2.26 -1.75 3.68
N SER A 45 -1.80 -2.67 4.53
CA SER A 45 -0.48 -3.29 4.44
C SER A 45 -0.53 -4.81 4.58
N SER A 46 0.38 -5.47 3.88
CA SER A 46 0.62 -6.92 3.97
C SER A 46 2.11 -7.17 4.13
N GLU A 47 2.47 -7.76 5.27
CA GLU A 47 3.84 -8.14 5.61
C GLU A 47 4.37 -9.21 4.65
N GLU A 48 3.52 -10.19 4.33
CA GLU A 48 3.87 -11.31 3.47
C GLU A 48 4.14 -10.88 2.02
N LEU A 49 3.43 -9.85 1.55
CA LEU A 49 3.67 -9.25 0.24
C LEU A 49 4.73 -8.13 0.27
N GLY A 50 5.19 -7.72 1.45
CA GLY A 50 6.06 -6.55 1.62
C GLY A 50 5.44 -5.28 1.05
N LEU A 51 4.12 -5.10 1.21
CA LEU A 51 3.33 -4.08 0.53
C LEU A 51 2.63 -3.14 1.51
N MET A 52 2.69 -1.84 1.23
CA MET A 52 1.77 -0.84 1.77
C MET A 52 1.16 -0.01 0.65
N VAL A 53 -0.15 0.23 0.67
CA VAL A 53 -0.83 1.07 -0.33
C VAL A 53 -1.06 2.46 0.25
N ARG A 54 -0.17 3.41 -0.07
CA ARG A 54 -0.32 4.81 0.35
C ARG A 54 -1.21 5.59 -0.62
N ALA A 55 -1.74 6.71 -0.13
CA ALA A 55 -2.30 7.74 -0.98
C ALA A 55 -1.24 8.81 -1.31
N GLN A 56 -1.37 9.45 -2.47
CA GLN A 56 -0.55 10.60 -2.89
C GLN A 56 -1.41 11.59 -3.67
N TRP A 57 -1.00 12.86 -3.69
CA TRP A 57 -1.58 13.84 -4.62
C TRP A 57 -0.93 13.76 -5.99
N ALA A 58 -1.76 13.77 -7.01
CA ALA A 58 -1.39 13.90 -8.41
C ALA A 58 -2.19 15.06 -9.00
N GLY A 59 -1.67 16.28 -8.85
CA GLY A 59 -2.44 17.49 -9.12
C GLY A 59 -3.54 17.68 -8.07
N ASP A 60 -4.78 17.72 -8.53
CA ASP A 60 -5.99 17.86 -7.71
C ASP A 60 -6.65 16.53 -7.34
N ALA A 61 -6.05 15.40 -7.71
CA ALA A 61 -6.56 14.06 -7.40
C ALA A 61 -5.71 13.36 -6.33
N ARG A 62 -6.38 12.71 -5.38
CA ARG A 62 -5.74 11.81 -4.41
C ARG A 62 -5.83 10.37 -4.93
N LEU A 63 -4.68 9.79 -5.25
CA LEU A 63 -4.56 8.49 -5.92
C LEU A 63 -3.63 7.54 -5.17
N SER A 64 -3.80 6.24 -5.39
CA SER A 64 -2.97 5.21 -4.76
C SER A 64 -1.55 5.16 -5.32
N ARG A 65 -0.60 4.86 -4.44
CA ARG A 65 0.79 4.52 -4.75
C ARG A 65 1.22 3.34 -3.86
N PRO A 66 1.63 2.20 -4.44
CA PRO A 66 2.21 1.12 -3.67
C PRO A 66 3.62 1.47 -3.21
N ILE A 67 3.95 1.12 -1.97
CA ILE A 67 5.30 1.08 -1.43
C ILE A 67 5.64 -0.38 -1.18
N PHE A 68 6.78 -0.82 -1.70
CA PHE A 68 7.31 -2.14 -1.47
C PHE A 68 8.50 -2.06 -0.52
N VAL A 69 8.44 -2.80 0.56
CA VAL A 69 9.51 -2.90 1.56
C VAL A 69 9.73 -4.35 1.92
N LYS A 70 10.97 -4.69 2.25
CA LYS A 70 11.29 -5.96 2.88
C LYS A 70 11.52 -5.68 4.37
N CYS A 71 10.69 -6.26 5.23
CA CYS A 71 10.96 -6.29 6.66
C CYS A 71 12.08 -7.30 6.92
N ASP A 72 13.18 -6.82 7.51
CA ASP A 72 14.30 -7.65 7.91
C ASP A 72 14.92 -7.07 9.19
N GLY A 73 15.42 -7.94 10.07
CA GLY A 73 16.06 -7.54 11.32
C GLY A 73 15.14 -6.82 12.33
N TRP A 74 15.35 -5.51 12.53
CA TRP A 74 14.81 -4.70 13.64
C TRP A 74 13.38 -4.20 13.46
N ALA A 75 12.83 -4.30 12.24
CA ALA A 75 11.49 -3.86 11.90
C ALA A 75 10.50 -5.02 12.01
N CYS A 76 9.44 -4.83 12.79
CA CYS A 76 8.44 -5.88 13.04
C CYS A 76 7.29 -5.81 12.03
N MET A 77 7.09 -4.66 11.39
CA MET A 77 6.01 -4.42 10.43
C MET A 77 6.48 -3.61 9.23
N VAL A 78 5.79 -3.72 8.09
CA VAL A 78 5.97 -2.93 6.87
C VAL A 78 5.91 -1.44 7.21
N HIS A 79 5.02 -1.07 8.12
CA HIS A 79 4.90 0.29 8.66
C HIS A 79 6.24 0.84 9.20
N ASP A 80 7.01 0.02 9.90
CA ASP A 80 8.29 0.42 10.51
C ASP A 80 9.40 0.63 9.46
N CYS A 81 9.25 0.00 8.28
CA CYS A 81 10.19 0.12 7.17
C CYS A 81 9.91 1.31 6.24
N VAL A 82 8.73 1.94 6.36
CA VAL A 82 8.37 3.09 5.50
C VAL A 82 9.13 4.34 5.98
N PRO A 83 9.96 4.97 5.12
CA PRO A 83 10.73 6.15 5.51
C PRO A 83 9.87 7.28 6.06
N THR A 84 10.32 7.99 7.09
CA THR A 84 9.51 9.03 7.75
C THR A 84 9.01 10.11 6.78
N THR A 85 9.78 10.40 5.74
CA THR A 85 9.42 11.35 4.68
C THR A 85 8.12 10.96 3.95
N GLU A 86 7.80 9.68 3.87
CA GLU A 86 6.56 9.19 3.24
C GLU A 86 5.31 9.59 4.06
N TRP A 87 5.41 9.71 5.38
CA TRP A 87 4.30 10.17 6.24
C TRP A 87 4.08 11.69 6.17
N ASN A 88 5.09 12.44 5.72
CA ASN A 88 5.01 13.89 5.59
C ASN A 88 4.43 14.35 4.24
N VAL A 89 4.15 13.42 3.32
CA VAL A 89 3.50 13.73 2.04
C VAL A 89 2.02 13.97 2.29
N ARG A 90 1.65 15.25 2.40
CA ARG A 90 0.25 15.69 2.55
C ARG A 90 -0.43 15.96 1.24
#